data_AF-A0A1F8LTR4-F1
#
_entry.id   AF-A0A1F8LTR4-F1
#
_cell.length_a   1.000
_cell.length_b   1.000
_cell.length_c   1.000
_cell.angle_alpha   90.00
_cell.angle_beta   90.00
_cell.angle_gamma   90.00
#
_symmetry.space_group_name_H-M   'P 1'
#
loop_
_entity.id
_entity.type
_entity.pdbx_description
1 polymer ?
#
loop_
_entity_poly.entity_id
_entity_poly.type
_entity_poly.pdbx_seq_one_letter_code
_entity_poly.pdbx_strand_id
1 'polypeptide(L)' 'MFHMWDWSSGMGWWMGFGVIWMVLFWGAVIALIVWAVKRFTGGADSKSKNDPLDIARERYARGDISKEEFDQIRKILS' A
#
# COMPACT_ATOMS: atom_id res chain seq x y z
N MET A 1 61.20 -4.08 -7.60
CA MET A 1 60.16 -3.84 -8.62
C MET A 1 58.90 -4.54 -8.13
N PHE A 2 57.94 -3.72 -7.69
CA PHE A 2 56.50 -3.95 -7.49
C PHE A 2 55.95 -5.36 -7.20
N HIS A 3 55.38 -5.54 -6.01
CA HIS A 3 54.17 -6.35 -5.82
C HIS A 3 53.42 -5.85 -4.55
N MET A 4 52.69 -4.75 -4.68
CA MET A 4 51.80 -4.20 -3.64
C MET A 4 50.33 -4.12 -4.13
N TRP A 5 49.96 -4.98 -5.08
CA TRP A 5 48.69 -4.90 -5.80
C TRP A 5 47.65 -5.96 -5.37
N ASP A 6 47.96 -6.83 -4.41
CA ASP A 6 47.07 -7.94 -4.01
C ASP A 6 46.29 -7.71 -2.71
N TRP A 7 46.54 -6.59 -2.00
CA TRP A 7 45.86 -6.34 -0.73
C TRP A 7 44.53 -5.57 -0.88
N SER A 8 44.27 -4.99 -2.05
CA SER A 8 43.05 -4.22 -2.33
C SER A 8 41.91 -5.06 -2.91
N SER A 9 42.22 -6.22 -3.49
CA SER A 9 41.26 -7.14 -4.12
C SER A 9 40.38 -7.88 -3.11
N GLY A 10 40.88 -8.17 -1.90
CA GLY A 10 40.10 -8.83 -0.84
C GLY A 10 39.12 -7.91 -0.12
N MET A 11 39.42 -6.60 -0.02
CA MET A 11 38.62 -5.66 0.77
C MET A 11 37.37 -5.15 0.02
N GLY A 12 37.42 -5.12 -1.31
CA GLY A 12 36.28 -4.73 -2.15
C GLY A 12 35.12 -5.75 -2.13
N TRP A 13 35.42 -7.05 -2.02
CA TRP A 13 34.39 -8.11 -1.96
C TRP A 13 33.59 -8.04 -0.66
N TRP A 14 34.27 -7.84 0.47
CA TRP A 14 33.62 -7.64 1.77
C TRP A 14 32.77 -6.37 1.82
N MET A 15 33.24 -5.30 1.19
CA MET A 15 32.50 -4.04 1.10
C MET A 15 31.24 -4.18 0.21
N GLY A 16 31.33 -4.92 -0.89
CA GLY A 16 30.17 -5.21 -1.75
C GLY A 16 29.10 -6.07 -1.06
N PHE A 17 29.53 -7.05 -0.26
CA PHE A 17 28.61 -7.88 0.53
C PHE A 17 27.82 -7.04 1.55
N GLY A 18 28.47 -6.08 2.20
CA GLY A 18 27.81 -5.15 3.12
C GLY A 18 26.74 -4.29 2.45
N VAL A 19 26.99 -3.80 1.24
CA VAL A 19 26.01 -3.00 0.47
C VAL A 19 24.80 -3.85 0.07
N ILE A 20 25.02 -5.08 -0.37
CA ILE A 20 23.93 -6.01 -0.74
C ILE A 20 23.05 -6.30 0.48
N TRP A 21 23.64 -6.61 1.63
CA TRP A 21 22.90 -6.84 2.87
C TRP A 21 22.12 -5.60 3.34
N MET A 22 22.70 -4.41 3.21
CA MET A 22 22.01 -3.15 3.51
C MET A 22 20.76 -2.98 2.63
N VAL A 23 20.88 -3.18 1.32
CA VAL A 23 19.75 -3.05 0.38
C VAL A 23 18.69 -4.12 0.64
N LEU A 24 19.10 -5.37 0.90
CA LEU A 24 18.18 -6.44 1.25
C LEU A 24 17.43 -6.15 2.57
N PHE A 25 18.13 -5.63 3.57
CA PHE A 25 17.52 -5.24 4.85
C PHE A 25 16.47 -4.14 4.66
N TRP A 26 16.82 -3.05 3.95
CA TRP A 26 15.86 -1.98 3.66
C TRP A 26 14.70 -2.45 2.79
N GLY A 27 14.97 -3.28 1.78
CA GLY A 27 13.93 -3.89 0.95
C GLY A 27 12.96 -4.75 1.76
N ALA A 28 13.47 -5.55 2.70
CA ALA A 28 12.66 -6.36 3.61
C ALA A 28 11.82 -5.49 4.56
N VAL A 29 12.41 -4.43 5.12
CA VAL A 29 11.69 -3.47 5.99
C VAL A 29 10.53 -2.81 5.21
N ILE A 30 10.78 -2.31 4.00
CA ILE A 30 9.74 -1.70 3.16
C ILE A 30 8.66 -2.74 2.82
N ALA A 31 9.05 -3.95 2.41
CA ALA A 31 8.11 -5.01 2.09
C ALA A 31 7.23 -5.37 3.30
N LEU A 32 7.80 -5.41 4.50
CA LEU A 32 7.08 -5.67 5.74
C LEU A 32 6.10 -4.55 6.06
N ILE A 33 6.49 -3.29 5.90
CA ILE A 33 5.59 -2.13 6.07
C ILE A 33 4.45 -2.20 5.07
N VAL A 34 4.73 -2.43 3.77
CA VAL A 34 3.69 -2.54 2.73
C VAL A 34 2.77 -3.71 3.01
N TRP A 35 3.30 -4.86 3.43
CA TRP A 35 2.51 -6.03 3.79
C TRP A 35 1.62 -5.77 5.01
N ALA A 36 2.16 -5.13 6.06
CA ALA A 36 1.41 -4.75 7.24
C ALA A 36 0.30 -3.77 6.87
N VAL A 37 0.61 -2.69 6.15
CA VAL A 37 -0.38 -1.71 5.67
C VAL A 37 -1.45 -2.43 4.86
N LYS A 38 -1.10 -3.22 3.84
CA LYS A 38 -2.07 -3.95 3.01
C LYS A 38 -2.93 -4.93 3.82
N ARG A 39 -2.41 -5.51 4.90
CA ARG A 39 -3.16 -6.41 5.78
C ARG A 39 -4.11 -5.66 6.72
N PHE A 40 -3.77 -4.44 7.12
CA PHE A 40 -4.62 -3.57 7.94
C PHE A 40 -5.60 -2.72 7.10
N THR A 41 -5.24 -2.36 5.88
CA THR A 41 -6.08 -1.58 4.94
C THR A 41 -6.87 -2.46 3.99
N GLY A 42 -6.47 -3.71 3.74
CA GLY A 42 -7.20 -4.68 2.92
C GLY A 42 -8.54 -5.13 3.53
N GLY A 43 -8.80 -4.80 4.80
CA GLY A 43 -10.13 -4.91 5.41
C GLY A 43 -11.01 -3.66 5.24
N ALA A 44 -10.45 -2.55 4.77
CA ALA A 44 -11.15 -1.27 4.58
C ALA A 44 -11.49 -0.98 3.10
N ASP A 45 -10.81 -1.61 2.15
CA ASP A 45 -11.00 -1.36 0.71
C ASP A 45 -12.11 -2.18 0.03
N SER A 46 -12.78 -3.11 0.73
CA SER A 46 -13.82 -3.94 0.12
C SER A 46 -15.26 -3.58 0.47
N LYS A 47 -15.54 -2.52 1.27
CA LYS A 47 -16.95 -2.23 1.58
C LYS A 47 -17.43 -0.82 1.91
N SER A 48 -16.61 0.22 2.14
CA SER A 48 -17.20 1.36 2.87
C SER A 48 -16.73 2.77 2.53
N LYS A 49 -16.31 3.09 1.31
CA LYS A 49 -15.99 4.50 1.05
C LYS A 49 -16.45 5.16 -0.23
N ASN A 50 -16.84 4.42 -1.26
CA ASN A 50 -17.24 5.07 -2.52
C ASN A 50 -18.35 4.30 -3.24
N ASP A 51 -19.35 3.79 -2.52
CA ASP A 51 -20.61 3.50 -3.19
C ASP A 51 -21.56 4.67 -2.89
N PRO A 52 -21.80 5.57 -3.85
CA PRO A 52 -22.76 6.67 -3.70
C PRO A 52 -24.15 6.18 -3.24
N LEU A 53 -24.47 4.90 -3.47
CA LEU A 53 -25.67 4.24 -2.96
C LEU A 53 -25.72 4.13 -1.44
N ASP A 54 -24.59 3.90 -0.77
CA ASP A 54 -24.55 3.80 0.69
C ASP A 54 -24.68 5.18 1.36
N ILE A 55 -24.11 6.23 0.74
CA ILE A 55 -24.31 7.62 1.16
C ILE A 55 -25.79 8.03 0.98
N ALA A 56 -26.41 7.64 -0.14
CA ALA A 56 -27.83 7.89 -0.39
C ALA A 56 -28.74 7.12 0.59
N ARG A 57 -28.38 5.87 0.92
CA ARG A 57 -29.13 5.04 1.89
C ARG A 57 -29.09 5.63 3.30
N GLU A 58 -27.94 6.14 3.74
CA GLU A 58 -27.82 6.78 5.06
C GLU A 58 -28.70 8.02 5.17
N ARG A 59 -28.75 8.86 4.12
CA ARG A 59 -29.59 10.07 4.09
C ARG A 59 -31.08 9.77 3.98
N TYR A 60 -31.45 8.73 3.24
CA TYR A 60 -32.83 8.22 3.22
C TYR A 60 -33.26 7.70 4.60
N ALA A 61 -32.38 6.99 5.31
CA ALA A 61 -32.65 6.52 6.67
C ALA A 61 -32.76 7.65 7.70
N ARG A 62 -32.03 8.76 7.49
CA ARG A 62 -32.19 10.01 8.28
C ARG A 62 -33.46 10.79 7.93
N GLY A 63 -34.12 10.46 6.81
CA GLY A 63 -35.29 11.18 6.31
C GLY A 63 -34.95 12.50 5.59
N ASP A 64 -33.68 12.74 5.30
CA ASP A 64 -33.20 13.95 4.63
C ASP A 64 -33.51 13.94 3.11
N ILE A 65 -33.82 12.76 2.54
CA ILE A 65 -34.07 12.53 1.11
C ILE A 65 -35.34 11.69 0.96
N SER A 66 -36.22 12.05 0.01
CA SER A 66 -37.45 11.30 -0.24
C SER A 66 -37.20 9.98 -0.97
N LYS A 67 -38.18 9.06 -0.94
CA LYS A 67 -38.07 7.76 -1.62
C LYS A 67 -37.91 7.91 -3.13
N GLU A 68 -38.54 8.93 -3.71
CA GLU A 68 -38.47 9.26 -5.13
C GLU A 68 -37.06 9.69 -5.56
N GLU A 69 -36.39 10.51 -4.75
CA GLU A 69 -35.02 10.95 -4.99
C GLU A 69 -34.01 9.81 -4.84
N PHE A 70 -34.21 8.94 -3.84
CA PHE A 70 -33.39 7.74 -3.66
C PHE A 70 -33.49 6.80 -4.87
N ASP A 71 -34.69 6.56 -5.40
CA ASP A 71 -34.89 5.69 -6.56
C ASP A 71 -34.30 6.31 -7.84
N GLN A 72 -34.31 7.64 -8.00
CA GLN A 72 -33.62 8.31 -9.11
C GLN A 72 -32.10 8.10 -9.05
N ILE A 73 -31.49 8.32 -7.88
CA ILE A 73 -30.05 8.11 -7.66
C ILE A 73 -29.69 6.64 -7.93
N ARG A 74 -30.48 5.70 -7.41
CA ARG A 74 -30.27 4.26 -7.63
C ARG A 74 -30.34 3.86 -9.10
N LYS A 75 -31.16 4.55 -9.89
CA LYS A 75 -31.32 4.28 -11.32
C LYS A 75 -30.22 4.91 -12.19
N ILE A 76 -29.58 5.97 -11.69
CA ILE A 76 -28.44 6.64 -12.35
C ILE A 76 -27.12 5.92 -12.07
N LEU A 77 -26.99 5.30 -10.89
CA LEU A 77 -25.79 4.58 -10.44
C LEU A 77 -25.78 3.08 -10.75
N SER A 78 -26.88 2.53 -11.29
CA SER A 78 -26.94 1.17 -11.85
C SER A 78 -26.43 1.13 -13.27
#